data_AF-A0A7K2J710-F1
#
_entry.id   AF-A0A7K2J710-F1
#
_cell.length_a   1.000
_cell.length_b   1.000
_cell.length_c   1.000
_cell.angle_alpha   90.00
_cell.angle_beta   90.00
_cell.angle_gamma   90.00
#
_symmetry.space_group_name_H-M   'P 1'
#
loop_
_entity.id
_entity.type
_entity.pdbx_description
1 polymer ?
#
loop_
_entity_poly.entity_id
_entity_poly.type
_entity_poly.pdbx_seq_one_letter_code
_entity_poly.pdbx_strand_id
1 'polypeptide(L)'
;RAGPGDAAQNAGGSVLDMTGLDRIRALDEVAGTVRCDAGVSLERLLRVLPPRGWFPPVVPGTGRLTVGGAIGSDVHGLDHPAAGSLARHVVALELLTADGEVRTVTPGTALFDATAGGLGLTGVILSATLRLKRVTTGLIAVSTERARDLDDLLARFTAGGDRLPYASAWVDLSARGRAAGRGVLTRGEHAPLSVLPAHARRTAARRQREPWAAALSALPGGLLGPAAAALVDEVRYRSAPR
;
A
#
# COMPACT_ATOMS: atom_id res chain seq x y z
N ARG A 1 -10.77 0.89 -10.07
CA ARG A 1 -10.83 -0.42 -9.36
C ARG A 1 -10.87 -0.15 -7.87
N ALA A 2 -11.85 -0.72 -7.17
CA ALA A 2 -12.05 -0.53 -5.74
C ALA A 2 -11.42 -1.65 -4.90
N GLY A 3 -11.34 -1.43 -3.59
CA GLY A 3 -10.98 -2.45 -2.62
C GLY A 3 -12.06 -3.56 -2.52
N PRO A 4 -11.82 -4.60 -1.72
CA PRO A 4 -12.86 -5.58 -1.41
C PRO A 4 -14.07 -4.91 -0.74
N GLY A 5 -15.28 -5.40 -1.02
CA GLY A 5 -16.54 -4.85 -0.51
C GLY A 5 -17.47 -4.33 -1.61
N ASP A 6 -18.48 -3.57 -1.21
CA ASP A 6 -19.56 -3.03 -2.05
C ASP A 6 -19.49 -1.50 -2.21
N ALA A 7 -18.53 -0.82 -1.56
CA ALA A 7 -18.40 0.64 -1.56
C ALA A 7 -18.29 1.32 -2.94
N ALA A 8 -17.91 0.57 -3.99
CA ALA A 8 -17.84 1.08 -5.36
C ALA A 8 -18.91 0.48 -6.29
N GLN A 9 -20.01 0.01 -5.71
CA GLN A 9 -21.18 -0.49 -6.40
C GLN A 9 -22.38 0.37 -6.03
N ASN A 10 -23.35 0.46 -6.93
CA ASN A 10 -24.58 1.20 -6.71
C ASN A 10 -25.74 0.47 -7.37
N ALA A 11 -26.36 -0.45 -6.63
CA ALA A 11 -27.43 -1.30 -7.17
C ALA A 11 -28.65 -0.46 -7.59
N GLY A 12 -29.08 -0.61 -8.84
CA GLY A 12 -30.18 0.18 -9.41
C GLY A 12 -29.82 1.64 -9.72
N GLY A 13 -28.57 2.04 -9.53
CA GLY A 13 -28.07 3.38 -9.84
C GLY A 13 -26.93 3.36 -10.85
N SER A 14 -26.29 4.52 -11.01
CA SER A 14 -25.14 4.70 -11.90
C SER A 14 -23.82 4.47 -11.15
N VAL A 15 -22.84 3.90 -11.86
CA VAL A 15 -21.45 3.75 -11.42
C VAL A 15 -20.55 4.43 -12.45
N LEU A 16 -19.67 5.31 -11.99
CA LEU A 16 -18.71 6.01 -12.85
C LEU A 16 -17.37 5.28 -12.86
N ASP A 17 -16.98 4.74 -14.01
CA ASP A 17 -15.64 4.19 -14.18
C ASP A 17 -14.62 5.32 -14.44
N MET A 18 -13.92 5.68 -13.37
CA MET A 18 -12.89 6.72 -13.42
C MET A 18 -11.59 6.28 -14.10
N THR A 19 -11.43 5.00 -14.47
CA THR A 19 -10.15 4.49 -14.99
C THR A 19 -9.78 5.04 -16.37
N GLY A 20 -10.72 5.61 -17.13
CA GLY A 20 -10.43 6.36 -18.35
C GLY A 20 -9.79 7.73 -18.12
N LEU A 21 -9.86 8.27 -16.89
CA LEU A 21 -9.24 9.52 -16.49
C LEU A 21 -7.89 9.20 -15.84
N ASP A 22 -6.85 8.95 -16.63
CA ASP A 22 -5.61 8.29 -16.18
C ASP A 22 -4.31 9.05 -16.51
N ARG A 23 -4.38 10.38 -16.69
CA ARG A 23 -3.23 11.19 -17.03
C ARG A 23 -2.47 11.64 -15.77
N ILE A 24 -1.16 11.43 -15.77
CA ILE A 24 -0.24 12.14 -14.86
C ILE A 24 -0.02 13.52 -15.49
N ARG A 25 -0.49 14.57 -14.82
CA ARG A 25 -0.60 15.92 -15.39
C ARG A 25 0.70 16.70 -15.26
N ALA A 26 1.31 16.67 -14.07
CA ALA A 26 2.54 17.38 -13.79
C ALA A 26 3.31 16.70 -12.64
N LEU A 27 4.64 16.72 -12.73
CA LEU A 27 5.55 16.42 -11.63
C LEU A 27 6.33 17.70 -11.34
N ASP A 28 6.18 18.24 -10.15
CA ASP A 28 6.98 19.35 -9.65
C ASP A 28 8.11 18.78 -8.79
N GLU A 29 9.30 18.71 -9.36
CA GLU A 29 10.50 18.20 -8.68
C GLU A 29 11.07 19.18 -7.65
N VAL A 30 10.69 20.46 -7.71
CA VAL A 30 11.12 21.45 -6.72
C VAL A 30 10.26 21.33 -5.47
N ALA A 31 8.93 21.28 -5.64
CA ALA A 31 7.99 21.11 -4.54
C ALA A 31 7.86 19.65 -4.05
N GLY A 32 8.34 18.69 -4.84
CA GLY A 32 8.19 17.26 -4.56
C GLY A 32 6.73 16.82 -4.60
N THR A 33 5.97 17.25 -5.61
CA THR A 33 4.55 16.91 -5.75
C THR A 33 4.21 16.38 -7.14
N VAL A 34 3.19 15.52 -7.22
CA VAL A 34 2.61 15.07 -8.50
C VAL A 34 1.14 15.43 -8.55
N ARG A 35 0.72 16.08 -9.65
CA ARG A 35 -0.69 16.23 -10.00
C ARG A 35 -1.08 15.16 -10.99
N CYS A 36 -2.17 14.46 -10.72
CA CYS A 36 -2.65 13.39 -11.58
C CYS A 36 -4.16 13.24 -11.50
N ASP A 37 -4.72 12.62 -12.53
CA ASP A 37 -6.12 12.25 -12.55
C ASP A 37 -6.45 11.17 -11.51
N ALA A 38 -7.67 11.18 -11.00
CA ALA A 38 -8.13 10.24 -9.99
C ALA A 38 -8.16 8.77 -10.46
N GLY A 39 -8.21 8.51 -11.77
CA GLY A 39 -8.15 7.17 -12.35
C GLY A 39 -6.73 6.61 -12.49
N VAL A 40 -5.68 7.42 -12.30
CA VAL A 40 -4.29 6.94 -12.31
C VAL A 40 -4.11 5.87 -11.23
N SER A 41 -3.52 4.72 -11.59
CA SER A 41 -3.20 3.69 -10.61
C SER A 41 -1.92 3.98 -9.84
N LEU A 42 -1.86 3.53 -8.58
CA LEU A 42 -0.63 3.62 -7.79
C LEU A 42 0.52 2.85 -8.45
N GLU A 43 0.23 1.74 -9.13
CA GLU A 43 1.22 1.01 -9.94
C GLU A 43 1.80 1.87 -11.07
N ARG A 44 0.97 2.70 -11.73
CA ARG A 44 1.46 3.63 -12.75
C ARG A 44 2.38 4.68 -12.13
N LEU A 45 2.04 5.21 -10.97
CA LEU A 45 2.92 6.13 -10.23
C LEU A 45 4.25 5.45 -9.84
N LEU A 46 4.20 4.22 -9.31
CA LEU A 46 5.37 3.42 -8.94
C LEU A 46 6.29 3.08 -10.11
N ARG A 47 5.77 3.06 -11.34
CA ARG A 47 6.58 2.86 -12.54
C ARG A 47 7.25 4.16 -13.02
N VAL A 48 6.62 5.30 -12.78
CA VAL A 48 7.00 6.59 -13.39
C VAL A 48 7.82 7.47 -12.45
N LEU A 49 7.61 7.38 -11.14
CA LEU A 49 8.24 8.25 -10.14
C LEU A 49 9.63 7.79 -9.69
N PRO A 50 9.89 6.48 -9.38
CA PRO A 50 11.19 6.08 -8.83
C PRO A 50 12.40 6.36 -9.71
N PRO A 51 12.33 6.23 -11.06
CA PRO A 51 13.43 6.65 -11.93
C PRO A 51 13.78 8.14 -11.84
N ARG A 52 12.87 8.97 -11.33
CA ARG A 52 13.05 10.41 -11.10
C ARG A 52 13.42 10.75 -9.65
N GLY A 53 13.74 9.76 -8.82
CA GLY A 53 14.09 9.98 -7.41
C GLY A 53 12.88 10.24 -6.50
N TRP A 54 11.67 9.91 -6.96
CA TRP A 54 10.43 10.14 -6.22
C TRP A 54 9.68 8.83 -5.98
N PHE A 55 8.97 8.74 -4.86
CA PHE A 55 8.17 7.58 -4.50
C PHE A 55 6.80 8.04 -4.00
N PRO A 56 5.70 7.31 -4.32
CA PRO A 56 4.41 7.58 -3.71
C PRO A 56 4.53 7.56 -2.18
N PRO A 57 3.83 8.47 -1.47
CA PRO A 57 3.99 8.59 -0.04
C PRO A 57 3.47 7.37 0.72
N VAL A 58 2.42 6.71 0.22
CA VAL A 58 1.81 5.54 0.83
C VAL A 58 1.54 4.51 -0.26
N VAL A 59 1.92 3.26 -0.02
CA VAL A 59 1.68 2.15 -0.94
C VAL A 59 1.04 1.00 -0.15
N PRO A 60 -0.26 0.71 -0.37
CA PRO A 60 -0.91 -0.44 0.24
C PRO A 60 -0.38 -1.75 -0.35
N GLY A 61 -0.76 -2.89 0.23
CA GLY A 61 -0.29 -4.23 -0.20
C GLY A 61 -0.55 -4.58 -1.68
N THR A 62 -1.28 -3.75 -2.41
CA THR A 62 -1.48 -3.84 -3.87
C THR A 62 -1.40 -2.47 -4.53
N GLY A 63 -0.63 -2.35 -5.62
CA GLY A 63 -0.56 -1.11 -6.41
C GLY A 63 -1.76 -0.88 -7.35
N ARG A 64 -2.77 -1.76 -7.36
CA ARG A 64 -3.84 -1.75 -8.37
C ARG A 64 -4.97 -0.74 -8.11
N LEU A 65 -4.96 -0.05 -6.97
CA LEU A 65 -5.93 1.00 -6.66
C LEU A 65 -5.66 2.24 -7.51
N THR A 66 -6.72 2.97 -7.85
CA THR A 66 -6.62 4.30 -8.44
C THR A 66 -6.38 5.35 -7.35
N VAL A 67 -5.85 6.51 -7.71
CA VAL A 67 -5.61 7.63 -6.77
C VAL A 67 -6.91 8.05 -6.08
N GLY A 68 -8.01 8.19 -6.81
CA GLY A 68 -9.32 8.52 -6.25
C GLY A 68 -9.82 7.48 -5.27
N GLY A 69 -9.71 6.18 -5.61
CA GLY A 69 -10.10 5.11 -4.69
C GLY A 69 -9.21 5.03 -3.45
N ALA A 70 -7.92 5.33 -3.60
CA ALA A 70 -6.96 5.35 -2.51
C ALA A 70 -7.23 6.51 -1.53
N ILE A 71 -7.60 7.68 -2.02
CA ILE A 71 -8.01 8.84 -1.19
C ILE A 71 -9.37 8.57 -0.55
N GLY A 72 -10.35 8.10 -1.33
CA GLY A 72 -11.69 7.82 -0.84
C GLY A 72 -11.73 6.74 0.25
N SER A 73 -10.77 5.81 0.27
CA SER A 73 -10.64 4.79 1.32
C SER A 73 -9.59 5.14 2.39
N ASP A 74 -8.96 6.31 2.28
CA ASP A 74 -7.79 6.75 3.05
C ASP A 74 -6.78 5.63 3.36
N VAL A 75 -6.24 5.03 2.31
CA VAL A 75 -5.40 3.83 2.45
C VAL A 75 -4.12 4.08 3.24
N HIS A 76 -3.62 3.02 3.88
CA HIS A 76 -2.35 3.02 4.59
C HIS A 76 -1.37 1.98 4.02
N GLY A 77 -0.08 2.15 4.36
CA GLY A 77 1.02 1.29 3.95
C GLY A 77 1.71 0.63 5.15
N LEU A 78 2.80 -0.10 4.87
CA LEU A 78 3.63 -0.72 5.92
C LEU A 78 4.40 0.31 6.77
N ASP A 79 4.38 1.57 6.35
CA ASP A 79 5.03 2.70 6.97
C ASP A 79 4.08 3.65 7.69
N HIS A 80 2.85 3.20 7.91
CA HIS A 80 1.81 3.99 8.58
C HIS A 80 2.26 4.64 9.91
N PRO A 81 3.03 3.98 10.80
CA PRO A 81 3.46 4.62 12.05
C PRO A 81 4.21 5.94 11.83
N ALA A 82 5.07 6.02 10.81
CA ALA A 82 5.84 7.22 10.49
C ALA A 82 5.10 8.14 9.49
N ALA A 83 4.54 7.54 8.43
CA ALA A 83 3.99 8.28 7.29
C ALA A 83 2.50 8.63 7.44
N GLY A 84 1.75 7.94 8.31
CA GLY A 84 0.29 8.01 8.35
C GLY A 84 -0.39 7.40 7.12
N SER A 85 -1.66 7.73 6.93
CA SER A 85 -2.47 7.34 5.76
C SER A 85 -2.23 8.27 4.56
N LEU A 86 -2.80 7.92 3.41
CA LEU A 86 -2.59 8.66 2.17
C LEU A 86 -3.12 10.11 2.24
N ALA A 87 -4.23 10.36 2.95
CA ALA A 87 -4.83 11.68 3.08
C ALA A 87 -3.85 12.72 3.63
N ARG A 88 -2.94 12.33 4.54
CA ARG A 88 -1.88 13.19 5.09
C ARG A 88 -0.96 13.79 4.02
N HIS A 89 -0.90 13.15 2.84
CA HIS A 89 -0.02 13.54 1.74
C HIS A 89 -0.77 14.17 0.58
N VAL A 90 -2.08 14.36 0.67
CA VAL A 90 -2.84 15.11 -0.32
C VAL A 90 -2.61 16.60 -0.10
N VAL A 91 -2.20 17.32 -1.14
CA VAL A 91 -2.03 18.77 -1.12
C VAL A 91 -3.34 19.46 -1.50
N ALA A 92 -4.01 18.94 -2.53
CA ALA A 92 -5.31 19.41 -3.00
C ALA A 92 -5.98 18.31 -3.84
N LEU A 93 -7.30 18.37 -3.96
CA LEU A 93 -8.08 17.57 -4.90
C LEU A 93 -9.12 18.44 -5.61
N GLU A 94 -9.49 18.04 -6.83
CA GLU A 94 -10.64 18.59 -7.54
C GLU A 94 -11.83 17.64 -7.34
N LEU A 95 -12.91 18.11 -6.74
CA LEU A 95 -14.10 17.33 -6.39
C LEU A 95 -15.31 17.83 -7.17
N LEU A 96 -15.94 16.97 -7.95
CA LEU A 96 -17.27 17.20 -8.51
C LEU A 96 -18.32 16.83 -7.46
N THR A 97 -19.11 17.82 -7.03
CA THR A 97 -20.16 17.64 -6.00
C THR A 97 -21.55 17.53 -6.61
N ALA A 98 -22.55 17.23 -5.78
CA ALA A 98 -23.93 16.93 -6.22
C ALA A 98 -24.65 18.11 -6.92
N ASP A 99 -24.22 19.34 -6.68
CA ASP A 99 -24.70 20.55 -7.37
C ASP A 99 -24.09 20.75 -8.76
N GLY A 100 -23.20 19.85 -9.21
CA GLY A 100 -22.58 19.88 -10.54
C GLY A 100 -21.32 20.75 -10.61
N GLU A 101 -20.95 21.42 -9.53
CA GLU A 101 -19.78 22.29 -9.47
C GLU A 101 -18.51 21.51 -9.14
N VAL A 102 -17.38 21.99 -9.69
CA VAL A 102 -16.05 21.45 -9.37
C VAL A 102 -15.38 22.35 -8.35
N ARG A 103 -15.00 21.76 -7.22
CA ARG A 103 -14.38 22.48 -6.11
C ARG A 103 -12.94 22.01 -5.92
N THR A 104 -12.01 22.96 -5.78
CA THR A 104 -10.69 22.69 -5.23
C THR A 104 -10.83 22.52 -3.71
N VAL A 105 -10.48 21.35 -3.21
CA VAL A 105 -10.59 20.98 -1.81
C VAL A 105 -9.19 20.73 -1.24
N THR A 106 -8.87 21.36 -0.12
CA THR A 106 -7.55 21.28 0.53
C THR A 106 -7.67 20.76 1.97
N PRO A 107 -6.61 20.13 2.51
CA PRO A 107 -6.59 19.72 3.92
C PRO A 107 -6.95 20.85 4.89
N GLY A 108 -7.57 20.49 6.02
CA GLY A 108 -8.03 21.44 7.04
C GLY A 108 -9.39 22.08 6.76
N THR A 109 -10.09 21.64 5.71
CA THR A 109 -11.48 22.00 5.43
C THR A 109 -12.41 20.85 5.78
N ALA A 110 -13.61 21.15 6.26
CA ALA A 110 -14.60 20.11 6.59
C ALA A 110 -14.94 19.21 5.39
N LEU A 111 -14.93 19.77 4.17
CA LEU A 111 -15.17 19.00 2.95
C LEU A 111 -14.02 18.04 2.64
N PHE A 112 -12.77 18.42 2.91
CA PHE A 112 -11.64 17.51 2.78
C PHE A 112 -11.74 16.35 3.76
N ASP A 113 -11.99 16.66 5.04
CA ASP A 113 -12.04 15.67 6.12
C ASP A 113 -13.18 14.67 5.91
N ALA A 114 -14.29 15.10 5.30
CA ALA A 114 -15.39 14.22 4.91
C ALA A 114 -15.11 13.42 3.63
N THR A 115 -14.23 13.89 2.74
CA THR A 115 -13.93 13.25 1.44
C THR A 115 -12.84 12.20 1.56
N ALA A 116 -11.76 12.50 2.28
CA ALA A 116 -10.70 11.54 2.58
C ALA A 116 -11.26 10.44 3.51
N GLY A 117 -11.28 9.19 3.04
CA GLY A 117 -11.95 8.10 3.76
C GLY A 117 -13.49 8.09 3.63
N GLY A 118 -14.07 9.04 2.89
CA GLY A 118 -15.52 9.19 2.70
C GLY A 118 -16.15 8.25 1.68
N LEU A 119 -15.37 7.33 1.09
CA LEU A 119 -15.81 6.30 0.16
C LEU A 119 -16.56 6.82 -1.08
N GLY A 120 -16.32 8.09 -1.47
CA GLY A 120 -16.98 8.74 -2.61
C GLY A 120 -18.36 9.33 -2.31
N LEU A 121 -18.80 9.37 -1.04
CA LEU A 121 -20.12 9.88 -0.64
C LEU A 121 -20.23 11.41 -0.63
N THR A 122 -19.11 12.12 -0.77
CA THR A 122 -19.08 13.58 -0.87
C THR A 122 -19.05 14.10 -2.31
N GLY A 123 -18.81 13.22 -3.29
CA GLY A 123 -18.65 13.57 -4.69
C GLY A 123 -17.63 12.70 -5.42
N VAL A 124 -17.31 13.09 -6.65
CA VAL A 124 -16.37 12.38 -7.52
C VAL A 124 -15.04 13.13 -7.54
N ILE A 125 -13.99 12.50 -7.02
CA ILE A 125 -12.63 13.05 -7.12
C ILE A 125 -12.22 12.96 -8.60
N LEU A 126 -11.86 14.09 -9.21
CA LEU A 126 -11.44 14.18 -10.61
C LEU A 126 -9.92 14.14 -10.76
N SER A 127 -9.21 14.88 -9.91
CA SER A 127 -7.75 14.90 -9.87
C SER A 127 -7.25 15.18 -8.46
N ALA A 128 -6.00 14.84 -8.18
CA ALA A 128 -5.34 15.12 -6.92
C ALA A 128 -3.88 15.51 -7.12
N THR A 129 -3.41 16.38 -6.23
CA THR A 129 -1.99 16.70 -6.06
C THR A 129 -1.49 16.00 -4.81
N LEU A 130 -0.48 15.14 -4.95
CA LEU A 130 0.10 14.36 -3.85
C LEU A 130 1.52 14.83 -3.58
N ARG A 131 1.88 14.98 -2.30
CA ARG A 131 3.27 15.12 -1.86
C ARG A 131 3.97 13.77 -1.96
N LEU A 132 5.19 13.80 -2.50
CA LEU A 132 5.99 12.61 -2.75
C LEU A 132 7.10 12.46 -1.71
N LYS A 133 7.61 11.24 -1.60
CA LYS A 133 8.85 10.95 -0.87
C LYS A 133 10.03 11.03 -1.80
N ARG A 134 11.10 11.69 -1.37
CA ARG A 134 12.38 11.63 -2.06
C ARG A 134 13.07 10.32 -1.72
N VAL A 135 13.49 9.59 -2.74
CA VAL A 135 14.19 8.30 -2.57
C VAL A 135 15.41 8.26 -3.46
N THR A 136 16.49 7.64 -2.96
CA THR A 136 17.69 7.43 -3.77
C THR A 136 17.47 6.28 -4.76
N THR A 137 16.69 5.27 -4.37
CA THR A 137 16.36 4.11 -5.21
C THR A 137 14.92 3.66 -4.96
N GLY A 138 14.30 3.06 -5.98
CA GLY A 138 12.99 2.41 -5.84
C GLY A 138 13.06 1.01 -5.21
N LEU A 139 14.23 0.58 -4.75
CA LEU A 139 14.44 -0.74 -4.14
C LEU A 139 14.35 -0.63 -2.61
N ILE A 140 13.88 -1.69 -1.98
CA ILE A 140 13.78 -1.78 -0.52
C ILE A 140 14.80 -2.81 -0.03
N ALA A 141 15.63 -2.42 0.93
CA ALA A 141 16.42 -3.36 1.72
C ALA A 141 15.49 -3.97 2.76
N VAL A 142 15.39 -5.30 2.79
CA VAL A 142 14.43 -6.02 3.63
C VAL A 142 15.19 -6.90 4.62
N SER A 143 14.81 -6.81 5.89
CA SER A 143 15.18 -7.76 6.92
C SER A 143 13.96 -8.55 7.38
N THR A 144 14.15 -9.84 7.62
CA THR A 144 13.09 -10.74 8.07
C THR A 144 13.61 -11.54 9.24
N GLU A 145 12.85 -11.60 10.31
CA GLU A 145 13.19 -12.36 11.51
C GLU A 145 11.99 -13.17 12.02
N ARG A 146 12.29 -14.26 12.73
CA ARG A 146 11.26 -15.11 13.36
C ARG A 146 11.03 -14.72 14.82
N ALA A 147 9.76 -14.70 15.18
CA ALA A 147 9.31 -14.62 16.56
C ALA A 147 8.71 -15.96 16.98
N ARG A 148 9.06 -16.42 18.19
CA ARG A 148 8.73 -17.78 18.67
C ARG A 148 7.28 -17.92 19.14
N ASP A 149 6.67 -16.82 19.54
CA ASP A 149 5.32 -16.70 20.07
C ASP A 149 4.84 -15.25 19.92
N LEU A 150 3.61 -14.97 20.36
CA LEU A 150 3.01 -13.63 20.26
C LEU A 150 3.76 -12.57 21.06
N ASP A 151 4.22 -12.89 22.27
CA ASP A 151 4.90 -11.94 23.15
C ASP A 151 6.27 -11.55 22.56
N ASP A 152 7.04 -12.53 22.08
CA ASP A 152 8.29 -12.33 21.34
C ASP A 152 8.05 -11.49 20.08
N LEU A 153 6.94 -11.73 19.36
CA LEU A 153 6.61 -10.99 18.16
C LEU A 153 6.33 -9.52 18.46
N LEU A 154 5.47 -9.24 19.45
CA LEU A 154 5.11 -7.87 19.83
C LEU A 154 6.32 -7.12 20.41
N ALA A 155 7.12 -7.79 21.25
CA ALA A 155 8.35 -7.23 21.78
C ALA A 155 9.31 -6.84 20.65
N ARG A 156 9.54 -7.73 19.67
CA ARG A 156 10.36 -7.43 18.50
C ARG A 156 9.76 -6.33 17.63
N PHE A 157 8.45 -6.37 17.36
CA PHE A 157 7.77 -5.41 16.49
C PHE A 157 7.93 -3.98 17.01
N THR A 158 7.83 -3.80 18.32
CA THR A 158 8.01 -2.52 19.01
C THR A 158 9.48 -2.18 19.30
N ALA A 159 10.36 -3.19 19.37
CA ALA A 159 11.79 -2.99 19.58
C ALA A 159 12.44 -2.27 18.40
N GLY A 160 13.11 -1.15 18.69
CA GLY A 160 13.83 -0.34 17.69
C GLY A 160 13.14 0.95 17.28
N GLY A 161 11.90 1.21 17.73
CA GLY A 161 11.16 2.43 17.40
C GLY A 161 10.99 2.67 15.90
N ASP A 162 10.92 3.93 15.47
CA ASP A 162 10.71 4.34 14.07
C ASP A 162 11.96 4.20 13.17
N ARG A 163 12.95 3.39 13.58
CA ARG A 163 14.25 3.29 12.88
C ARG A 163 14.15 2.73 11.46
N LEU A 164 13.19 1.85 11.20
CA LEU A 164 12.92 1.32 9.86
C LEU A 164 11.50 1.73 9.47
N PRO A 165 11.34 2.52 8.39
CA PRO A 165 10.07 3.13 8.07
C PRO A 165 9.00 2.11 7.69
N TYR A 166 9.36 0.97 7.10
CA TYR A 166 8.41 -0.07 6.72
C TYR A 166 8.47 -1.25 7.69
N ALA A 167 7.34 -1.66 8.26
CA ALA A 167 7.24 -2.84 9.12
C ALA A 167 5.91 -3.57 8.93
N SER A 168 5.95 -4.90 8.95
CA SER A 168 4.78 -5.77 8.95
C SER A 168 5.10 -7.09 9.60
N ALA A 169 4.10 -7.77 10.15
CA ALA A 169 4.27 -9.10 10.67
C ALA A 169 3.20 -10.03 10.11
N TRP A 170 3.61 -11.23 9.74
CA TRP A 170 2.68 -12.34 9.57
C TRP A 170 2.60 -13.11 10.89
N VAL A 171 1.38 -13.44 11.31
CA VAL A 171 1.08 -14.15 12.56
C VAL A 171 0.45 -15.50 12.23
N ASP A 172 1.00 -16.57 12.80
CA ASP A 172 0.44 -17.91 12.73
C ASP A 172 -0.69 -18.07 13.75
N LEU A 173 -1.92 -18.09 13.25
CA LEU A 173 -3.13 -18.29 14.07
C LEU A 173 -3.51 -19.77 14.21
N SER A 174 -2.78 -20.68 13.58
CA SER A 174 -2.99 -22.13 13.67
C SER A 174 -2.18 -22.77 14.79
N ALA A 175 -1.02 -22.19 15.11
CA ALA A 175 -0.14 -22.66 16.18
C ALA A 175 -0.80 -22.56 17.56
N ARG A 176 -0.51 -23.54 18.43
CA ARG A 176 -1.09 -23.66 19.79
C ARG A 176 -0.02 -23.74 20.87
N GLY A 177 -0.44 -23.56 22.12
CA GLY A 177 0.44 -23.67 23.29
C GLY A 177 1.53 -22.60 23.28
N ARG A 178 2.77 -22.98 23.58
CA ARG A 178 3.92 -22.06 23.67
C ARG A 178 4.33 -21.41 22.35
N ALA A 179 3.79 -21.85 21.23
CA ALA A 179 4.06 -21.28 19.90
C ALA A 179 2.88 -20.46 19.36
N ALA A 180 1.82 -20.27 20.16
CA ALA A 180 0.64 -19.52 19.73
C ALA A 180 1.01 -18.09 19.35
N GLY A 181 0.58 -17.66 18.16
CA GLY A 181 0.89 -16.34 17.62
C GLY A 181 2.35 -16.12 17.24
N ARG A 182 3.15 -17.20 17.11
CA ARG A 182 4.48 -17.11 16.47
C ARG A 182 4.35 -16.42 15.12
N GLY A 183 5.42 -15.77 14.68
CA GLY A 183 5.31 -14.94 13.50
C GLY A 183 6.61 -14.68 12.79
N VAL A 184 6.47 -14.02 11.66
CA VAL A 184 7.58 -13.55 10.84
C VAL A 184 7.45 -12.04 10.74
N LEU A 185 8.41 -11.33 11.32
CA LEU A 185 8.52 -9.88 11.21
C LEU A 185 9.32 -9.54 9.96
N THR A 186 8.79 -8.66 9.14
CA THR A 186 9.47 -8.11 7.97
C THR A 186 9.58 -6.61 8.13
N ARG A 187 10.80 -6.09 8.03
CA ARG A 187 11.10 -4.67 8.07
C ARG A 187 11.83 -4.25 6.81
N GLY A 188 11.76 -2.97 6.47
CA GLY A 188 12.53 -2.45 5.36
C GLY A 188 12.67 -0.94 5.33
N GLU A 189 13.56 -0.53 4.44
CA GLU A 189 13.88 0.86 4.13
C GLU A 189 14.31 0.99 2.67
N HIS A 190 14.27 2.20 2.11
CA HIS A 190 14.79 2.42 0.76
C HIS A 190 16.29 2.14 0.72
N ALA A 191 16.71 1.24 -0.17
CA ALA A 191 18.09 0.82 -0.27
C ALA A 191 18.98 1.99 -0.73
N PRO A 192 20.07 2.32 -0.03
CA PRO A 192 21.03 3.30 -0.51
C PRO A 192 21.76 2.78 -1.76
N LEU A 193 22.27 3.69 -2.61
CA LEU A 193 23.01 3.30 -3.83
C LEU A 193 24.26 2.45 -3.53
N SER A 194 24.85 2.60 -2.34
CA SER A 194 26.05 1.90 -1.91
C SER A 194 25.86 0.40 -1.74
N VAL A 195 24.64 -0.06 -1.41
CA VAL A 195 24.35 -1.49 -1.17
C VAL A 195 23.81 -2.19 -2.42
N LEU A 196 23.59 -1.46 -3.52
CA LEU A 196 23.05 -2.05 -4.74
C LEU A 196 24.12 -2.83 -5.52
N PRO A 197 23.84 -4.10 -5.89
CA PRO A 197 24.66 -4.82 -6.85
C PRO A 197 24.79 -4.05 -8.17
N ALA A 198 25.93 -4.16 -8.86
CA ALA A 198 26.18 -3.43 -10.12
C ALA A 198 25.10 -3.65 -11.19
N HIS A 199 24.44 -4.82 -11.20
CA HIS A 199 23.34 -5.15 -12.11
C HIS A 199 21.99 -4.53 -11.71
N ALA A 200 21.79 -4.24 -10.42
CA ALA A 200 20.54 -3.69 -9.88
C ALA A 200 20.36 -2.20 -10.17
N ARG A 201 21.44 -1.49 -10.54
CA ARG A 201 21.41 -0.06 -10.92
C ARG A 201 20.55 0.24 -12.15
N ARG A 202 20.18 -0.78 -12.94
CA ARG A 202 19.43 -0.66 -14.20
C ARG A 202 18.12 -1.44 -14.22
N THR A 203 17.77 -2.13 -13.14
CA THR A 203 16.63 -3.06 -13.15
C THR A 203 15.35 -2.34 -12.71
N ALA A 204 14.38 -2.21 -13.62
CA ALA A 204 12.99 -2.03 -13.20
C ALA A 204 12.62 -3.25 -12.35
N ALA A 205 12.18 -3.03 -11.10
CA ALA A 205 11.93 -4.08 -10.13
C ALA A 205 11.13 -5.24 -10.77
N ARG A 206 11.82 -6.35 -11.05
CA ARG A 206 11.18 -7.56 -11.55
C ARG A 206 10.29 -8.05 -10.42
N ARG A 207 8.98 -8.05 -10.64
CA ARG A 207 7.99 -8.53 -9.68
C ARG A 207 8.36 -9.96 -9.27
N GLN A 208 8.94 -10.12 -8.07
CA GLN A 208 9.10 -11.45 -7.50
C GLN A 208 7.69 -11.92 -7.13
N ARG A 209 7.25 -12.99 -7.80
CA ARG A 209 6.04 -13.71 -7.38
C ARG A 209 6.48 -14.55 -6.19
N GLU A 210 5.89 -14.30 -5.04
CA GLU A 210 5.92 -15.24 -3.92
C GLU A 210 5.38 -16.60 -4.44
N PRO A 211 6.23 -17.65 -4.55
CA PRO A 211 5.85 -18.90 -5.22
C PRO A 211 4.64 -19.56 -4.56
N TRP A 212 4.47 -19.37 -3.25
CA TRP A 212 3.42 -19.99 -2.44
C TRP A 212 2.02 -19.39 -2.67
N ALA A 213 1.92 -18.12 -3.06
CA ALA A 213 0.61 -17.49 -3.34
C ALA A 213 -0.09 -18.16 -4.54
N ALA A 214 0.71 -18.66 -5.50
CA ALA A 214 0.21 -19.45 -6.63
C ALA A 214 -0.12 -20.90 -6.22
N ALA A 215 0.60 -21.47 -5.25
CA ALA A 215 0.35 -22.83 -4.77
C ALA A 215 -0.98 -22.95 -4.00
N LEU A 216 -1.32 -21.95 -3.17
CA LEU A 216 -2.59 -21.93 -2.43
C LEU A 216 -3.81 -21.68 -3.31
N SER A 217 -3.67 -20.87 -4.37
CA SER A 217 -4.75 -20.57 -5.30
C SER A 217 -5.01 -21.69 -6.33
N ALA A 218 -4.13 -22.70 -6.39
CA ALA A 218 -4.30 -23.89 -7.22
C ALA A 218 -4.99 -25.06 -6.49
N LEU A 219 -5.23 -24.94 -5.18
CA LEU A 219 -5.89 -25.99 -4.40
C LEU A 219 -7.42 -25.83 -4.48
N PRO A 220 -8.18 -26.88 -4.85
CA PRO A 220 -9.65 -26.82 -4.90
C PRO A 220 -10.21 -26.35 -3.56
N GLY A 221 -11.18 -25.42 -3.59
CA GLY A 221 -11.74 -24.75 -2.41
C GLY A 221 -12.42 -25.65 -1.35
N GLY A 222 -12.44 -26.97 -1.54
CA GLY A 222 -12.92 -27.98 -0.58
C GLY A 222 -11.83 -28.77 0.14
N LEU A 223 -10.54 -28.58 -0.15
CA LEU A 223 -9.43 -29.35 0.44
C LEU A 223 -8.57 -28.58 1.46
N LEU A 224 -8.85 -27.30 1.70
CA LEU A 224 -8.17 -26.49 2.72
C LEU A 224 -8.81 -26.71 4.09
N GLY A 225 -8.67 -27.93 4.62
CA GLY A 225 -8.99 -28.22 6.01
C GLY A 225 -8.00 -27.54 6.97
N PRO A 226 -8.33 -27.43 8.27
CA PRO A 226 -7.47 -26.79 9.27
C PRO A 226 -6.03 -27.34 9.31
N ALA A 227 -5.86 -28.64 9.05
CA ALA A 227 -4.55 -29.30 9.00
C ALA A 227 -3.70 -28.86 7.79
N ALA A 228 -4.32 -28.63 6.63
CA ALA A 228 -3.62 -28.15 5.44
C ALA A 228 -3.16 -26.70 5.63
N ALA A 229 -4.01 -25.85 6.24
CA ALA A 229 -3.64 -24.49 6.60
C ALA A 229 -2.46 -24.46 7.60
N ALA A 230 -2.52 -25.29 8.65
CA ALA A 230 -1.45 -25.39 9.63
C ALA A 230 -0.12 -25.87 9.03
N LEU A 231 -0.15 -26.80 8.05
CA LEU A 231 1.05 -27.23 7.34
C LEU A 231 1.67 -26.09 6.51
N VAL A 232 0.83 -25.32 5.82
CA VAL A 232 1.28 -24.15 5.05
C VAL A 232 1.90 -23.10 5.96
N ASP A 233 1.27 -22.83 7.10
CA ASP A 233 1.77 -21.89 8.10
C ASP A 233 3.11 -22.36 8.69
N GLU A 234 3.26 -23.65 8.98
CA GLU A 234 4.54 -24.24 9.43
C GLU A 234 5.65 -24.09 8.38
N VAL A 235 5.35 -24.36 7.11
CA VAL A 235 6.32 -24.20 6.01
C VAL A 235 6.72 -22.74 5.88
N ARG A 236 5.75 -21.82 5.87
CA ARG A 236 6.00 -20.37 5.80
C ARG A 236 6.90 -19.92 6.96
N TYR A 237 6.54 -20.27 8.19
CA TYR A 237 7.33 -19.97 9.37
C TYR A 237 8.75 -20.53 9.24
N ARG A 238 8.91 -21.82 8.87
CA ARG A 238 10.26 -22.43 8.80
C ARG A 238 11.14 -21.87 7.70
N SER A 239 10.55 -21.40 6.60
CA SER A 239 11.26 -20.84 5.45
C SER A 239 11.85 -19.44 5.71
N ALA A 240 11.31 -18.71 6.69
CA ALA A 240 11.86 -17.42 7.08
C ALA A 240 13.25 -17.55 7.74
N PRO A 241 14.15 -16.57 7.57
CA PRO A 241 15.42 -16.50 8.30
C PRO A 241 15.21 -16.55 9.82
N ARG A 242 16.21 -17.02 10.58
CA ARG A 242 16.17 -16.96 12.05
C ARG A 242 16.41 -15.54 12.51
#